data_AF-A0A0P0EFQ3-F1
#
_entry.id   AF-A0A0P0EFQ3-F1
#
_cell.length_a   1.000
_cell.length_b   1.000
_cell.length_c   1.000
_cell.angle_alpha   90.00
_cell.angle_beta   90.00
_cell.angle_gamma   90.00
#
_symmetry.space_group_name_H-M   'P 1'
#
loop_
_entity.id
_entity.type
_entity.pdbx_description
1 polymer ?
#
loop_
_entity_poly.entity_id
_entity_poly.type
_entity_poly.pdbx_seq_one_letter_code
_entity_poly.pdbx_strand_id
1 'polypeptide(L)'
;MNDEMLTAPGNDDRDGTGKKANRRRSEPSQRVGKTQSPMMKAALGQVNRGVALTPGRSIRIGGRRTTVRLQDALWDALREISKRERQGVDSLCTEAARKRPAGLSVSAAIRLFIAQYFREAANEDPLDSEAPATDVPFDRTRAGKDWNG
;
A
#
# COMPACT_ATOMS: atom_id res chain seq x y z
N MET A 1 -60.53 -6.34 75.81
CA MET A 1 -59.93 -7.43 75.02
C MET A 1 -58.43 -7.37 75.23
N ASN A 2 -57.96 -8.16 76.21
CA ASN A 2 -56.76 -8.98 76.29
C ASN A 2 -55.51 -8.53 75.50
N ASP A 3 -54.28 -8.63 75.99
CA ASP A 3 -53.70 -8.88 77.32
C ASP A 3 -52.18 -8.70 77.16
N GLU A 4 -51.50 -8.48 78.29
CA GLU A 4 -50.13 -8.92 78.61
C GLU A 4 -48.96 -8.71 77.62
N MET A 5 -47.94 -7.92 77.99
CA MET A 5 -46.86 -8.16 78.96
C MET A 5 -45.64 -8.90 78.39
N LEU A 6 -44.47 -8.30 78.73
CA LEU A 6 -43.17 -8.92 79.02
C LEU A 6 -42.58 -9.94 78.03
N THR A 7 -41.36 -9.67 77.55
CA THR A 7 -40.11 -10.21 78.13
C THR A 7 -38.90 -9.86 77.23
N ALA A 8 -37.93 -9.14 77.81
CA ALA A 8 -36.47 -9.31 77.84
C ALA A 8 -35.65 -9.92 76.65
N PRO A 9 -34.31 -9.70 76.65
CA PRO A 9 -33.44 -9.71 75.48
C PRO A 9 -32.75 -11.08 75.22
N GLY A 10 -32.21 -11.24 74.01
CA GLY A 10 -31.31 -12.34 73.65
C GLY A 10 -30.06 -11.82 72.96
N ASN A 11 -28.94 -11.85 73.70
CA ASN A 11 -27.58 -11.80 73.17
C ASN A 11 -27.32 -13.01 72.26
N ASP A 12 -26.46 -12.86 71.26
CA ASP A 12 -25.09 -13.42 71.27
C ASP A 12 -24.52 -13.53 69.86
N ASP A 13 -23.31 -12.99 69.74
CA ASP A 13 -22.16 -13.51 69.00
C ASP A 13 -22.36 -14.09 67.59
N ARG A 14 -21.69 -13.46 66.61
CA ARG A 14 -20.51 -14.08 66.00
C ARG A 14 -19.68 -13.13 65.12
N ASP A 15 -18.38 -13.21 65.40
CA ASP A 15 -17.22 -12.81 64.63
C ASP A 15 -17.25 -13.24 63.16
N GLY A 16 -16.60 -12.48 62.28
CA GLY A 16 -16.61 -12.73 60.84
C GLY A 16 -15.89 -11.67 60.01
N THR A 17 -14.59 -11.53 60.26
CA THR A 17 -13.62 -10.84 59.39
C THR A 17 -13.86 -11.07 57.88
N GLY A 18 -13.87 -9.98 57.11
CA GLY A 18 -13.99 -10.02 55.66
C GLY A 18 -13.40 -8.79 54.97
N LYS A 19 -12.07 -8.74 54.87
CA LYS A 19 -11.36 -7.87 53.93
C LYS A 19 -11.96 -8.03 52.53
N LYS A 20 -12.60 -6.99 51.99
CA LYS A 20 -12.73 -6.77 50.54
C LYS A 20 -12.40 -5.31 50.24
N ALA A 21 -11.12 -5.03 50.08
CA ALA A 21 -10.46 -5.04 48.77
C ALA A 21 -11.10 -4.04 47.80
N ASN A 22 -10.43 -2.89 47.73
CA ASN A 22 -10.06 -2.29 46.46
C ASN A 22 -11.21 -1.77 45.58
N ARG A 23 -11.82 -0.66 46.01
CA ARG A 23 -12.53 0.26 45.11
C ARG A 23 -11.50 1.01 44.26
N ARG A 24 -10.79 0.27 43.39
CA ARG A 24 -10.00 0.83 42.29
C ARG A 24 -11.01 1.53 41.39
N ARG A 25 -11.04 2.85 41.51
CA ARG A 25 -11.42 3.78 40.44
C ARG A 25 -10.87 3.21 39.15
N SER A 26 -11.74 2.65 38.32
CA SER A 26 -11.39 2.20 36.99
C SER A 26 -10.90 3.43 36.23
N GLU A 27 -9.58 3.48 35.98
CA GLU A 27 -8.98 4.41 35.02
C GLU A 27 -9.75 4.30 33.70
N PRO A 28 -9.99 5.43 33.00
CA PRO A 28 -10.61 5.39 31.70
C PRO A 28 -9.72 4.54 30.79
N SER A 29 -10.23 3.35 30.47
CA SER A 29 -9.70 2.42 29.49
C SER A 29 -9.26 3.22 28.27
N GLN A 30 -7.94 3.31 28.07
CA GLN A 30 -7.36 3.82 26.85
C GLN A 30 -7.89 2.94 25.70
N ARG A 31 -8.95 3.40 25.02
CA ARG A 31 -9.20 3.00 23.64
C ARG A 31 -8.00 3.51 22.86
N VAL A 32 -6.97 2.69 22.72
CA VAL A 32 -5.91 2.89 21.75
C VAL A 32 -6.57 2.76 20.37
N GLY A 33 -7.21 3.85 19.92
CA GLY A 33 -7.55 4.02 18.53
C GLY A 33 -6.24 3.89 17.76
N LYS A 34 -6.14 2.92 16.85
CA LYS A 34 -4.94 2.66 16.06
C LYS A 34 -4.56 3.95 15.32
N THR A 35 -3.61 4.72 15.86
CA THR A 35 -3.14 5.96 15.22
C THR A 35 -2.52 5.58 13.88
N GLN A 36 -3.07 6.10 12.79
CA GLN A 36 -2.53 5.88 11.45
C GLN A 36 -1.08 6.36 11.39
N SER A 37 -0.22 5.62 10.67
CA SER A 37 1.16 6.07 10.46
C SER A 37 1.19 7.40 9.69
N PRO A 38 2.24 8.23 9.86
CA PRO A 38 2.39 9.46 9.09
C PRO A 38 2.29 9.24 7.58
N MET A 39 2.85 8.14 7.07
CA MET A 39 2.77 7.74 5.66
C MET A 39 1.33 7.41 5.24
N MET A 40 0.59 6.64 6.05
CA MET A 40 -0.83 6.35 5.79
C MET A 40 -1.66 7.64 5.75
N LYS A 41 -1.42 8.55 6.71
CA LYS A 41 -2.12 9.84 6.77
C LYS A 41 -1.82 10.70 5.53
N ALA A 42 -0.57 10.75 5.10
CA ALA A 42 -0.16 11.48 3.89
C ALA A 42 -0.81 10.89 2.63
N ALA A 43 -0.77 9.56 2.46
CA ALA A 43 -1.38 8.87 1.33
C ALA A 43 -2.89 9.11 1.26
N LEU A 44 -3.60 8.96 2.39
CA LEU A 44 -5.03 9.26 2.47
C LEU A 44 -5.35 10.72 2.15
N GLY A 45 -4.48 11.65 2.56
CA GLY A 45 -4.61 13.08 2.21
C GLY A 45 -4.43 13.38 0.72
N GLN A 46 -3.78 12.49 -0.04
CA GLN A 46 -3.60 12.65 -1.49
C GLN A 46 -4.74 12.08 -2.34
N VAL A 47 -5.56 11.17 -1.80
CA VAL A 47 -6.65 10.51 -2.55
C VAL A 47 -7.58 11.53 -3.21
N ASN A 48 -7.94 12.60 -2.50
CA ASN A 48 -8.84 13.64 -3.02
C ASN A 48 -8.23 14.50 -4.14
N ARG A 49 -6.90 14.53 -4.29
CA ARG A 49 -6.22 15.30 -5.35
C ARG A 49 -6.21 14.60 -6.70
N GLY A 50 -6.45 13.28 -6.72
CA GLY A 50 -6.40 12.45 -7.93
C GLY A 50 -7.76 12.02 -8.49
N VAL A 51 -8.88 12.52 -7.92
CA VAL A 51 -10.23 12.03 -8.26
C VAL A 51 -10.76 12.59 -9.58
N ALA A 52 -10.15 13.66 -10.10
CA ALA A 52 -10.51 14.18 -11.41
C ALA A 52 -10.24 13.10 -12.48
N LEU A 53 -11.34 12.64 -13.09
CA LEU A 53 -11.28 11.77 -14.26
C LEU A 53 -11.01 12.67 -15.46
N THR A 54 -9.80 12.59 -15.99
CA THR A 54 -9.49 13.26 -17.25
C THR A 54 -10.43 12.75 -18.35
N PRO A 55 -10.84 13.60 -19.30
CA PRO A 55 -11.38 13.13 -20.57
C PRO A 55 -10.46 12.05 -21.14
N GLY A 56 -11.06 10.98 -21.69
CA GLY A 56 -10.30 9.83 -22.17
C GLY A 56 -9.19 10.27 -23.12
N ARG A 57 -7.94 9.91 -22.81
CA ARG A 57 -6.78 10.26 -23.64
C ARG A 57 -6.62 9.21 -24.73
N SER A 58 -6.42 9.67 -25.96
CA SER A 58 -6.12 8.80 -27.09
C SER A 58 -4.64 8.44 -27.07
N ILE A 59 -4.34 7.15 -26.87
CA ILE A 59 -2.97 6.61 -26.91
C ILE A 59 -2.84 5.55 -28.00
N ARG A 60 -1.60 5.25 -28.40
CA ARG A 60 -1.33 4.17 -29.36
C ARG A 60 -0.95 2.90 -28.60
N ILE A 61 -1.78 1.86 -28.74
CA ILE A 61 -1.53 0.54 -28.17
C ILE A 61 -1.34 -0.44 -29.31
N GLY A 62 -0.13 -0.97 -29.47
CA GLY A 62 0.17 -1.93 -30.54
C GLY A 62 -0.16 -1.41 -31.95
N GLY A 63 0.07 -0.11 -32.19
CA GLY A 63 -0.23 0.54 -33.47
C GLY A 63 -1.69 0.98 -33.65
N ARG A 64 -2.62 0.56 -32.78
CA ARG A 64 -4.04 0.96 -32.83
C ARG A 64 -4.30 2.14 -31.89
N ARG A 65 -5.04 3.15 -32.39
CA ARG A 65 -5.47 4.30 -31.58
C ARG A 65 -6.56 3.84 -30.61
N THR A 66 -6.30 3.94 -29.32
CA THR A 66 -7.18 3.48 -28.25
C THR A 66 -7.44 4.63 -27.28
N THR A 67 -8.70 4.92 -27.01
CA THR A 67 -9.07 5.91 -25.99
C THR A 67 -9.07 5.25 -24.62
N VAL A 68 -8.20 5.69 -23.73
CA VAL A 68 -8.06 5.15 -22.38
C VAL A 68 -8.49 6.21 -21.36
N ARG A 69 -9.36 5.81 -20.43
CA ARG A 69 -9.81 6.65 -19.31
C ARG A 69 -9.07 6.25 -18.03
N LEU A 70 -8.31 7.18 -17.49
CA LEU A 70 -7.58 7.08 -16.22
C LEU A 70 -7.74 8.38 -15.43
N GLN A 71 -7.57 8.28 -14.12
CA GLN A 71 -7.43 9.40 -13.20
C GLN A 71 -6.18 10.24 -13.53
N ASP A 72 -6.21 11.56 -13.32
CA ASP A 72 -5.05 12.44 -13.58
C ASP A 72 -3.79 11.98 -12.84
N ALA A 73 -3.94 11.59 -11.57
CA ALA A 73 -2.82 11.08 -10.77
C ALA A 73 -2.12 9.86 -11.39
N LEU A 74 -2.85 9.01 -12.12
CA LEU A 74 -2.27 7.86 -12.80
C LEU A 74 -1.51 8.27 -14.08
N TRP A 75 -1.94 9.34 -14.76
CA TRP A 75 -1.18 9.89 -15.88
C TRP A 75 0.12 10.53 -15.41
N ASP A 76 0.11 11.17 -14.25
CA ASP A 76 1.32 11.75 -13.65
C ASP A 76 2.27 10.66 -13.17
N ALA A 77 1.75 9.60 -12.54
CA ALA A 77 2.50 8.41 -12.21
C ALA A 77 3.16 7.77 -13.45
N LEU A 78 2.43 7.62 -14.56
CA LEU A 78 3.00 7.11 -15.83
C LEU A 78 4.12 8.01 -16.37
N ARG A 79 4.00 9.33 -16.22
CA ARG A 79 5.05 10.27 -16.63
C ARG A 79 6.29 10.17 -15.74
N GLU A 80 6.12 9.88 -14.46
CA GLU A 80 7.24 9.63 -13.56
C GLU A 80 7.98 8.34 -13.95
N ILE A 81 7.25 7.25 -14.17
CA ILE A 81 7.82 5.98 -14.64
C ILE A 81 8.53 6.18 -15.98
N SER A 82 7.91 6.90 -16.91
CA SER A 82 8.48 7.21 -18.22
C SER A 82 9.84 7.90 -18.12
N LYS A 83 10.01 8.83 -17.16
CA LYS A 83 11.29 9.50 -16.91
C LYS A 83 12.32 8.56 -16.29
N ARG A 84 11.92 7.74 -15.30
CA ARG A 84 12.81 6.78 -14.63
C ARG A 84 13.37 5.74 -15.62
N GLU A 85 12.49 5.20 -16.47
CA GLU A 85 12.83 4.14 -17.43
C GLU A 85 13.39 4.66 -18.76
N ARG A 86 13.40 5.99 -18.98
CA ARG A 86 13.69 6.60 -20.29
C ARG A 86 12.85 6.01 -21.44
N GLN A 87 11.61 5.62 -21.14
CA GLN A 87 10.69 4.99 -22.08
C GLN A 87 9.41 5.82 -22.22
N GLY A 88 8.86 5.95 -23.43
CA GLY A 88 7.65 6.72 -23.68
C GLY A 88 6.39 6.14 -23.02
N VAL A 89 5.46 7.01 -22.60
CA VAL A 89 4.18 6.62 -21.95
C VAL A 89 3.37 5.65 -22.81
N ASP A 90 3.30 5.87 -24.13
CA ASP A 90 2.59 4.98 -25.06
C ASP A 90 3.21 3.57 -25.09
N SER A 91 4.53 3.47 -24.97
CA SER A 91 5.25 2.19 -24.94
C SER A 91 4.94 1.44 -23.65
N LEU A 92 5.04 2.10 -22.50
CA LEU A 92 4.67 1.52 -21.20
C LEU A 92 3.23 1.02 -21.19
N CYS A 93 2.30 1.81 -21.72
CA CYS A 93 0.90 1.43 -21.85
C CYS A 93 0.70 0.25 -22.80
N THR A 94 1.48 0.19 -23.89
CA THR A 94 1.46 -0.95 -24.83
C THR A 94 1.95 -2.22 -24.17
N GLU A 95 3.04 -2.18 -23.40
CA GLU A 95 3.59 -3.34 -22.70
C GLU A 95 2.63 -3.86 -21.64
N ALA A 96 2.08 -2.97 -20.81
CA ALA A 96 1.06 -3.33 -19.84
C ALA A 96 -0.18 -3.95 -20.52
N ALA A 97 -0.61 -3.38 -21.65
CA ALA A 97 -1.72 -3.93 -22.42
C ALA A 97 -1.39 -5.31 -23.04
N ARG A 98 -0.15 -5.56 -23.49
CA ARG A 98 0.27 -6.84 -24.07
C ARG A 98 0.39 -7.95 -23.03
N LYS A 99 0.89 -7.65 -21.82
CA LYS A 99 1.06 -8.63 -20.73
C LYS A 99 -0.24 -8.95 -19.98
N ARG A 100 -1.32 -8.23 -20.24
CA ARG A 100 -2.58 -8.43 -19.50
C ARG A 100 -3.24 -9.77 -19.84
N PRO A 101 -3.88 -10.44 -18.86
CA PRO A 101 -4.68 -11.63 -19.13
C PRO A 101 -5.94 -11.31 -19.95
N ALA A 102 -6.47 -12.33 -20.64
CA ALA A 102 -7.73 -12.22 -21.36
C ALA A 102 -8.85 -11.77 -20.40
N GLY A 103 -9.72 -10.87 -20.86
CA GLY A 103 -10.83 -10.32 -20.07
C GLY A 103 -10.46 -9.11 -19.19
N LEU A 104 -9.18 -8.82 -18.95
CA LEU A 104 -8.79 -7.60 -18.23
C LEU A 104 -8.84 -6.38 -19.18
N SER A 105 -9.48 -5.31 -18.73
CA SER A 105 -9.48 -4.05 -19.49
C SER A 105 -8.08 -3.43 -19.54
N VAL A 106 -7.79 -2.70 -20.61
CA VAL A 106 -6.52 -1.97 -20.77
C VAL A 106 -6.29 -1.00 -19.60
N SER A 107 -7.31 -0.24 -19.21
CA SER A 107 -7.19 0.70 -18.08
C SER A 107 -6.91 -0.02 -16.76
N ALA A 108 -7.47 -1.22 -16.53
CA ALA A 108 -7.17 -2.00 -15.34
C ALA A 108 -5.75 -2.57 -15.37
N ALA A 109 -5.30 -3.06 -16.52
CA ALA A 109 -3.92 -3.52 -16.70
C ALA A 109 -2.89 -2.41 -16.41
N ILE A 110 -3.13 -1.19 -16.93
CA ILE A 110 -2.27 -0.04 -16.69
C ILE A 110 -2.24 0.35 -15.20
N ARG A 111 -3.39 0.32 -14.51
CA ARG A 111 -3.46 0.59 -13.06
C ARG A 111 -2.63 -0.41 -12.25
N LEU A 112 -2.74 -1.70 -12.58
CA LEU A 112 -1.95 -2.74 -11.93
C LEU A 112 -0.46 -2.55 -12.22
N PHE A 113 -0.09 -2.24 -13.46
CA PHE A 113 1.29 -1.97 -13.82
C PHE A 113 1.90 -0.85 -12.98
N ILE A 114 1.23 0.30 -12.88
CA ILE A 114 1.69 1.45 -12.07
C ILE A 114 1.86 1.04 -10.60
N ALA A 115 0.87 0.36 -10.03
CA ALA A 115 0.90 -0.05 -8.63
C ALA A 115 2.05 -1.01 -8.33
N GLN A 116 2.29 -1.99 -9.20
CA GLN A 116 3.38 -2.95 -9.00
C GLN A 116 4.74 -2.31 -9.24
N TYR A 117 4.88 -1.43 -10.24
CA TYR A 117 6.13 -0.72 -10.49
C TYR A 117 6.60 0.05 -9.25
N PHE A 118 5.72 0.84 -8.63
CA PHE A 118 6.09 1.60 -7.43
C PHE A 118 6.25 0.74 -6.18
N ARG A 119 5.63 -0.45 -6.13
CA ARG A 119 5.89 -1.42 -5.06
C ARG A 119 7.30 -1.99 -5.17
N GLU A 120 7.69 -2.44 -6.36
CA GLU A 120 9.04 -2.96 -6.59
C GLU A 120 10.09 -1.86 -6.35
N ALA A 121 9.89 -0.66 -6.91
CA ALA A 121 10.81 0.48 -6.71
C ALA A 121 10.88 0.97 -5.24
N ALA A 122 9.91 0.65 -4.40
CA ALA A 122 9.95 0.96 -2.97
C ALA A 122 10.66 -0.15 -2.14
N ASN A 123 10.78 -1.35 -2.72
CA ASN A 123 11.49 -2.48 -2.12
C ASN A 123 12.94 -2.58 -2.61
N GLU A 124 13.31 -1.89 -3.69
CA GLU A 124 14.71 -1.73 -4.12
C GLU A 124 15.48 -0.98 -3.02
N ASP A 125 16.33 -1.71 -2.30
CA ASP A 125 17.22 -1.15 -1.29
C ASP A 125 18.28 -0.28 -2.00
N PRO A 126 18.55 0.98 -1.59
CA PRO A 126 19.48 1.86 -2.29
C PRO A 126 20.91 1.29 -2.47
N LEU A 127 21.26 0.27 -1.69
CA LEU A 127 22.57 -0.39 -1.69
C LEU A 127 22.75 -1.38 -2.86
N ASP A 128 21.68 -1.84 -3.51
CA ASP A 128 21.77 -2.71 -4.69
C ASP A 128 22.01 -1.93 -6.00
N SER A 129 22.10 -0.58 -5.92
CA SER A 129 22.34 0.29 -7.07
C SER A 129 23.82 0.53 -7.42
N GLU A 130 24.77 -0.07 -6.70
CA GLU A 130 26.15 -0.23 -7.21
C GLU A 130 26.14 -1.27 -8.35
N ALA A 131 25.73 -0.83 -9.53
CA ALA A 131 26.14 -1.49 -10.75
C ALA A 131 27.68 -1.49 -10.78
N PRO A 132 28.37 -2.65 -10.89
CA PRO A 132 29.79 -2.62 -11.17
C PRO A 132 29.94 -1.92 -12.53
N ALA A 133 30.71 -0.83 -12.54
CA ALA A 133 31.22 -0.21 -13.75
C ALA A 133 31.95 -1.30 -14.55
N THR A 134 31.24 -1.95 -15.47
CA THR A 134 31.85 -2.86 -16.43
C THR A 134 32.36 -2.01 -17.57
N ASP A 135 33.49 -1.35 -17.31
CA ASP A 135 34.49 -1.12 -18.35
C ASP A 135 35.04 -2.50 -18.75
N VAL A 136 34.31 -3.19 -19.62
CA VAL A 136 34.90 -4.25 -20.43
C VAL A 136 35.55 -3.57 -21.64
N PRO A 137 36.90 -3.54 -21.74
CA PRO A 137 37.54 -3.02 -22.94
C PRO A 137 37.14 -3.93 -24.11
N PHE A 138 36.64 -3.31 -25.18
CA PHE A 138 36.36 -3.97 -26.44
C PHE A 138 37.70 -4.43 -27.06
N ASP A 139 38.14 -5.64 -26.72
CA ASP A 139 39.31 -6.27 -27.35
C ASP A 139 39.00 -6.56 -28.81
N ARG A 140 39.49 -5.67 -29.67
CA ARG A 140 39.38 -5.77 -31.12
C ARG A 140 40.58 -6.55 -31.67
N THR A 141 40.82 -7.77 -31.17
CA THR A 141 41.91 -8.62 -31.69
C THR A 141 41.50 -10.08 -31.86
N ARG A 142 40.53 -10.34 -32.73
CA ARG A 142 40.46 -11.61 -33.48
C ARG A 142 39.62 -11.45 -34.74
N ALA A 143 40.21 -10.79 -35.73
CA ALA A 143 39.81 -10.93 -37.12
C ALA A 143 40.93 -11.68 -37.85
N GLY A 144 40.61 -12.83 -38.44
CA GLY A 144 41.48 -13.53 -39.39
C GLY A 144 41.76 -14.99 -39.03
N LYS A 145 40.84 -15.89 -39.39
CA LYS A 145 41.19 -17.23 -39.90
C LYS A 145 40.00 -17.88 -40.61
N ASP A 146 39.87 -17.55 -41.89
CA ASP A 146 39.75 -18.45 -43.04
C ASP A 146 38.80 -19.67 -42.92
N TRP A 147 37.65 -19.59 -43.59
CA TRP A 147 36.89 -20.76 -44.06
C TRP A 147 36.92 -20.77 -45.59
N ASN A 148 37.76 -21.64 -46.17
CA ASN A 148 37.46 -22.27 -47.46
C ASN A 148 38.27 -23.57 -47.62
N GLY A 149 37.57 -24.64 -47.96
CA GLY A 149 38.05 -26.00 -48.20
C GLY A 149 36.86 -26.90 -48.46
#